data_AF-A0A4Q3XVR5-F1
#
_entry.id   AF-A0A4Q3XVR5-F1
#
_cell.length_a   1.000
_cell.length_b   1.000
_cell.length_c   1.000
_cell.angle_alpha   90.00
_cell.angle_beta   90.00
_cell.angle_gamma   90.00
#
_symmetry.space_group_name_H-M   'P 1'
#
loop_
_entity.id
_entity.type
_entity.pdbx_description
1 polymer ?
#
loop_
_entity_poly.entity_id
_entity_poly.type
_entity_poly.pdbx_seq_one_letter_code
_entity_poly.pdbx_strand_id
1 'polypeptide(L)' 'MTTPFRKKLIEVSIPLEAINVASAREKSIRHGHPSTLHLWWARRPLAACRAVLFAQLVDD' A
#
# COMPACT_ATOMS: atom_id res chain seq x y z
N MET A 1 -0.09 -21.23 -29.16
CA MET A 1 0.45 -21.72 -27.86
C MET A 1 -0.16 -20.87 -26.77
N THR A 2 -0.94 -21.45 -25.87
CA THR A 2 -1.53 -20.75 -24.72
C THR A 2 -0.49 -20.69 -23.61
N THR A 3 0.00 -19.48 -23.29
CA THR A 3 0.90 -19.29 -22.15
C THR A 3 0.13 -19.60 -20.86
N PRO A 4 0.67 -20.42 -19.94
CA PRO A 4 0.00 -20.67 -18.67
C PRO A 4 -0.13 -19.35 -17.90
N PHE A 5 -1.33 -19.09 -17.37
CA PHE A 5 -1.58 -17.92 -16.54
C PHE A 5 -0.76 -18.02 -15.25
N ARG A 6 0.18 -17.10 -15.08
CA ARG A 6 0.91 -16.93 -13.81
C ARG A 6 0.12 -16.00 -12.92
N LYS A 7 -0.19 -16.47 -11.71
CA LYS A 7 -0.88 -15.65 -10.70
C LYS A 7 -0.01 -14.45 -10.35
N LYS A 8 -0.64 -13.32 -10.09
CA LYS A 8 0.06 -12.14 -9.59
C LYS A 8 0.24 -12.18 -8.09
N LEU A 9 1.31 -11.55 -7.60
CA LEU A 9 1.62 -11.47 -6.17
C LEU A 9 0.44 -10.90 -5.35
N ILE A 10 -0.31 -9.97 -5.95
CA ILE A 10 -1.53 -9.39 -5.35
C ILE A 10 -2.64 -10.41 -5.07
N GLU A 11 -2.67 -11.53 -5.78
CA GLU A 11 -3.72 -12.55 -5.66
C GLU A 11 -3.43 -13.56 -4.55
N VAL A 12 -2.17 -13.70 -4.11
CA VAL A 12 -1.74 -14.80 -3.25
C VAL A 12 -1.08 -14.31 -1.96
N SER A 13 -0.05 -13.46 -2.06
CA SER A 13 0.82 -13.18 -0.91
C SER A 13 1.30 -11.72 -0.83
N ILE A 14 0.38 -10.79 -0.53
CA ILE A 14 0.79 -9.42 -0.15
C ILE A 14 1.25 -9.37 1.32
N PRO A 15 2.42 -8.77 1.63
CA PRO A 15 2.93 -8.61 2.98
C PRO A 15 2.19 -7.48 3.72
N LEU A 16 0.97 -7.76 4.18
CA LEU A 16 0.07 -6.78 4.80
C LEU A 16 0.66 -6.15 6.07
N GLU A 17 1.36 -6.92 6.89
CA GLU A 17 1.94 -6.42 8.15
C GLU A 17 2.97 -5.31 7.90
N ALA A 18 3.92 -5.55 7.01
CA ALA A 18 4.94 -4.57 6.64
C ALA A 18 4.31 -3.30 6.03
N ILE A 19 3.31 -3.46 5.17
CA ILE A 19 2.58 -2.34 4.55
C ILE A 19 1.84 -1.53 5.61
N ASN A 20 1.22 -2.18 6.59
CA ASN A 20 0.48 -1.51 7.67
C ASN A 20 1.41 -0.72 8.59
N VAL A 21 2.55 -1.29 8.98
CA VAL A 21 3.57 -0.60 9.78
C VAL A 21 4.11 0.64 9.04
N ALA A 22 4.42 0.51 7.75
CA ALA A 22 4.87 1.64 6.95
C ALA A 22 3.78 2.72 6.76
N SER A 23 2.55 2.30 6.49
CA SER A 23 1.40 3.19 6.32
C SER A 23 1.05 3.98 7.59
N ALA A 24 1.24 3.37 8.77
CA ALA A 24 1.04 4.04 10.05
C ALA A 24 2.08 5.14 10.28
N ARG A 25 3.36 4.87 9.97
CA ARG A 25 4.46 5.84 10.10
C ARG A 25 4.24 7.10 9.25
N GLU A 26 3.71 6.95 8.04
CA GLU A 26 3.41 8.09 7.15
C GLU A 26 2.33 9.03 7.72
N LYS A 27 1.42 8.52 8.55
CA LYS A 27 0.35 9.32 9.17
C LYS A 27 0.82 10.06 10.42
N SER A 28 1.87 9.60 11.09
CA SER A 28 2.28 10.10 12.41
C SER A 28 3.41 11.15 12.38
N ILE A 29 3.74 11.72 11.21
CA ILE A 29 4.91 12.61 11.03
C ILE A 29 4.75 13.94 11.78
N ARG A 30 3.52 14.45 11.93
CA ARG A 30 3.25 15.73 12.61
C ARG A 30 2.28 15.46 13.76
N HIS A 31 2.72 15.77 14.98
CA HIS A 31 1.88 15.70 16.18
C HIS A 31 1.46 17.13 16.58
N GLY A 32 0.19 17.31 16.92
CA GLY A 32 -0.32 18.57 17.50
C GLY A 32 -0.52 19.74 16.53
N HIS A 33 -0.36 19.53 15.22
CA HIS A 33 -0.58 20.59 14.23
C HIS A 33 -2.05 20.56 13.74
N PRO A 34 -2.78 21.69 13.63
CA PRO A 34 -4.18 21.69 13.18
C PRO A 34 -4.42 20.97 11.84
N SER A 35 -3.43 20.97 10.93
CA SER A 35 -3.50 20.21 9.67
C SER A 35 -3.47 18.69 9.81
N THR A 36 -3.25 18.13 11.00
CA THR A 36 -3.36 16.70 11.29
C THR A 36 -4.76 16.28 11.73
N LEU A 37 -5.64 17.24 12.09
CA LEU A 37 -7.02 16.97 12.48
C LEU A 37 -7.90 16.65 11.27
N HIS A 38 -7.67 17.30 10.14
CA HIS A 38 -8.41 17.07 8.92
C HIS A 38 -7.48 16.76 7.76
N LEU A 39 -7.37 15.46 7.44
CA LEU A 39 -6.77 15.01 6.19
C LEU A 39 -7.81 15.23 5.07
N TRP A 40 -7.69 16.35 4.36
CA TRP A 40 -8.56 16.68 3.23
C TRP A 40 -8.54 15.55 2.17
N TRP A 41 -9.73 15.28 1.64
CA TRP A 41 -10.23 14.00 1.12
C TRP A 41 -9.25 12.82 1.12
N ALA A 42 -9.27 12.07 2.24
CA ALA A 42 -8.84 10.68 2.36
C ALA A 42 -7.50 10.34 1.66
N ARG A 43 -6.40 10.96 2.10
CA ARG A 43 -5.06 10.60 1.62
C ARG A 43 -4.81 9.09 1.77
N ARG A 44 -4.68 8.38 0.65
CA ARG A 44 -4.26 6.99 0.65
C ARG A 44 -2.78 6.91 1.03
N PRO A 45 -2.37 6.01 1.95
CA PRO A 45 -0.96 5.84 2.30
C PRO A 45 -0.14 5.51 1.04
N LEU A 46 0.99 6.19 0.84
CA LEU A 46 1.85 5.97 -0.31
C LEU A 46 2.45 4.57 -0.27
N ALA A 47 2.80 4.09 0.91
CA ALA A 47 3.23 2.71 1.13
C ALA A 47 2.22 1.69 0.57
N ALA A 48 0.93 1.85 0.88
CA ALA A 48 -0.12 0.98 0.37
C ALA A 48 -0.28 1.09 -1.15
N CYS A 49 -0.33 2.30 -1.70
CA CYS A 49 -0.45 2.52 -3.15
C CYS A 49 0.71 1.90 -3.93
N ARG A 50 1.95 2.08 -3.45
CA ARG A 50 3.16 1.53 -4.09
C ARG A 50 3.19 0.01 -4.04
N ALA A 51 2.85 -0.58 -2.89
CA ALA A 51 2.80 -2.03 -2.73
C ALA A 51 1.76 -2.68 -3.66
N VAL A 52 0.57 -2.09 -3.77
CA VAL A 52 -0.50 -2.58 -4.67
C VAL A 52 -0.05 -2.52 -6.13
N LEU A 53 0.51 -1.40 -6.58
CA LEU A 53 1.00 -1.26 -7.96
C LEU A 53 2.11 -2.26 -8.28
N PHE A 54 3.06 -2.45 -7.36
CA PHE A 54 4.13 -3.43 -7.53
C PHE A 54 3.58 -4.85 -7.63
N ALA A 55 2.69 -5.23 -6.71
CA ALA A 55 2.11 -6.57 -6.65
C ALA A 55 1.20 -6.90 -7.85
N GLN A 56 0.72 -5.90 -8.60
CA GLN A 56 0.02 -6.11 -9.87
C GLN A 56 0.96 -6.48 -11.03
N LEU A 57 2.21 -6.01 -10.98
CA LEU A 57 3.18 -6.22 -12.06
C LEU A 57 3.94 -7.53 -11.89
N VAL A 58 4.22 -7.92 -10.64
CA VAL A 58 5.04 -9.06 -10.29
C VAL A 58 4.19 -10.34 -10.16
N ASP A 59 4.69 -11.44 -10.73
CA ASP A 59 4.10 -12.77 -10.56
C ASP A 59 4.34 -13.28 -9.12
N ASP A 60 3.43 -14.10 -8.61
CA ASP A 60 3.56 -14.80 -7.33
C ASP A 60 4.58 -15.96 -7.39
#